data_AF-A0A924HC86-F1
#
_entry.id   AF-A0A924HC86-F1
#
_cell.length_a   1.000
_cell.length_b   1.000
_cell.length_c   1.000
_cell.angle_alpha   90.00
_cell.angle_beta   90.00
_cell.angle_gamma   90.00
#
_symmetry.space_group_name_H-M   'P 1'
#
loop_
_entity.id
_entity.type
_entity.pdbx_description
1 polymer ?
#
loop_
_entity_poly.entity_id
_entity_poly.type
_entity_poly.pdbx_seq_one_letter_code
_entity_poly.pdbx_strand_id
1 'polypeptide(L)'
;YWIGKSSIFRPPFRGVMMWLGGIPVDRSQNNNLVAASSAAISRANGPLQLIVPPEGTRSNTRYWKTGFYYIAQGAGVPIVMAYLDYGKKIGGLGPVFETTGDIDADMLAIKAFYAGVEGKNADQFDAD
;
A
#
# COMPACT_ATOMS: atom_id res chain seq x y z
N TYR A 1 -1.89 -14.01 -3.43
CA TYR A 1 -2.04 -13.79 -1.97
C TYR A 1 -2.26 -12.30 -1.69
N TRP A 2 -2.83 -11.93 -0.54
CA TRP A 2 -3.07 -10.55 -0.09
C TRP A 2 -2.88 -10.41 1.43
N ILE A 3 -2.54 -9.23 1.94
CA ILE A 3 -2.33 -9.01 3.39
C ILE A 3 -3.55 -8.32 3.99
N GLY A 4 -4.06 -8.87 5.11
CA GLY A 4 -5.21 -8.34 5.82
C GLY A 4 -4.95 -8.17 7.33
N LYS A 5 -5.76 -7.34 7.99
CA LYS A 5 -5.67 -7.12 9.44
C LYS A 5 -5.93 -8.44 10.18
N SER A 6 -5.13 -8.81 11.17
CA SER A 6 -5.33 -10.06 11.93
C SER A 6 -6.76 -10.23 12.50
N SER A 7 -7.46 -9.12 12.81
CA SER A 7 -8.83 -9.13 13.32
C SER A 7 -9.87 -9.71 12.35
N ILE A 8 -9.62 -9.63 11.03
CA ILE A 8 -10.55 -10.21 10.03
C ILE A 8 -10.36 -11.72 9.87
N PHE A 9 -9.22 -12.28 10.34
CA PHE A 9 -8.92 -13.70 10.35
C PHE A 9 -9.43 -14.44 11.61
N ARG A 10 -10.50 -13.94 12.24
CA ARG A 10 -11.14 -14.57 13.40
C ARG A 10 -12.35 -15.41 12.97
N PRO A 11 -12.71 -16.49 13.70
CA PRO A 11 -13.95 -17.20 13.46
C PRO A 11 -15.15 -16.23 13.50
N PRO A 12 -16.14 -16.34 12.59
CA PRO A 12 -16.33 -17.38 11.58
C PRO A 12 -15.63 -17.13 10.22
N PHE A 13 -15.03 -15.95 9.99
CA PHE A 13 -14.52 -15.54 8.68
C PHE A 13 -13.12 -16.08 8.34
N ARG A 14 -12.40 -16.63 9.33
CA ARG A 14 -11.03 -17.17 9.18
C ARG A 14 -10.86 -18.13 8.00
N GLY A 15 -11.78 -19.07 7.83
CA GLY A 15 -11.70 -20.09 6.77
C GLY A 15 -11.74 -19.47 5.37
N VAL A 16 -12.70 -18.57 5.14
CA VAL A 16 -12.87 -17.86 3.86
C VAL A 16 -11.65 -16.99 3.55
N MET A 17 -11.14 -16.26 4.55
CA MET A 17 -10.00 -15.37 4.33
C MET A 17 -8.70 -16.12 4.05
N MET A 18 -8.46 -17.26 4.71
CA MET A 18 -7.33 -18.13 4.40
C MET A 18 -7.47 -18.77 3.01
N TRP A 19 -8.68 -19.18 2.61
CA TRP A 19 -8.96 -19.75 1.30
C TRP A 19 -8.72 -18.76 0.15
N LEU A 20 -9.05 -17.48 0.36
CA LEU A 20 -8.75 -16.38 -0.57
C LEU A 20 -7.24 -16.02 -0.62
N GLY A 21 -6.38 -16.74 0.09
CA GLY A 21 -4.94 -16.46 0.14
C GLY A 21 -4.59 -15.24 0.97
N GLY A 22 -5.38 -14.96 2.02
CA GLY A 22 -5.13 -13.89 2.96
C GLY A 22 -4.02 -14.22 3.96
N ILE A 23 -3.10 -13.28 4.16
CA ILE A 23 -2.01 -13.35 5.13
C ILE A 23 -2.36 -12.42 6.30
N PRO A 24 -2.60 -12.95 7.52
CA PRO A 24 -2.90 -12.12 8.69
C PRO A 24 -1.67 -11.35 9.15
N VAL A 25 -1.79 -10.04 9.25
CA VAL A 25 -0.75 -9.18 9.83
C VAL A 25 -1.30 -8.48 11.07
N ASP A 26 -0.59 -8.65 12.19
CA ASP A 26 -0.90 -7.97 13.44
C ASP A 26 -0.34 -6.54 13.40
N ARG A 27 -1.22 -5.56 13.56
CA ARG A 27 -0.88 -4.13 13.54
C ARG A 27 -0.76 -3.53 14.94
N SER A 28 -0.93 -4.32 16.00
CA SER A 28 -0.83 -3.85 17.40
C SER A 28 0.62 -3.60 17.82
N GLN A 29 1.56 -4.29 17.19
CA GLN A 29 2.99 -4.09 17.36
C GLN A 29 3.44 -3.04 16.32
N ASN A 30 3.39 -1.75 16.69
CA ASN A 30 3.73 -0.62 15.82
C ASN A 30 5.08 -0.75 15.10
N ASN A 31 6.01 -1.56 15.63
CA ASN A 31 7.38 -1.61 15.14
C ASN A 31 7.65 -2.66 14.04
N ASN A 32 6.72 -3.57 13.73
CA ASN A 32 7.06 -4.75 12.92
C ASN A 32 6.20 -5.00 11.67
N LEU A 33 5.30 -4.09 11.31
CA LEU A 33 4.41 -4.28 10.17
C LEU A 33 5.17 -4.23 8.83
N VAL A 34 6.13 -3.31 8.70
CA VAL A 34 6.99 -3.17 7.52
C VAL A 34 7.82 -4.43 7.32
N ALA A 35 8.57 -4.84 8.35
CA ALA A 35 9.42 -6.04 8.30
C ALA A 35 8.62 -7.33 8.09
N ALA A 36 7.44 -7.46 8.73
CA ALA A 36 6.57 -8.61 8.52
C ALA A 36 6.01 -8.65 7.08
N SER A 37 5.66 -7.50 6.52
CA SER A 37 5.12 -7.42 5.15
C SER A 37 6.20 -7.67 4.11
N SER A 38 7.40 -7.12 4.28
CA SER A 38 8.53 -7.40 3.38
C SER A 38 8.90 -8.88 3.44
N ALA A 39 9.02 -9.46 4.63
CA ALA A 39 9.29 -10.90 4.79
C ALA A 39 8.18 -11.77 4.18
N ALA A 40 6.91 -11.37 4.30
CA ALA A 40 5.80 -12.08 3.68
C ALA A 40 5.87 -12.04 2.14
N ILE A 41 6.27 -10.89 1.56
CA ILE A 41 6.50 -10.75 0.12
C ILE A 41 7.65 -11.63 -0.33
N SER A 42 8.82 -11.56 0.34
CA SER A 42 10.00 -12.34 -0.05
C SER A 42 9.83 -13.84 0.14
N ARG A 43 9.01 -14.30 1.09
CA ARG A 43 8.76 -15.74 1.35
C ARG A 43 7.60 -16.32 0.54
N ALA A 44 6.87 -15.51 -0.21
CA ALA A 44 5.75 -16.02 -1.00
C ALA A 44 6.26 -16.84 -2.18
N ASN A 45 5.87 -18.11 -2.24
CA ASN A 45 6.23 -19.03 -3.33
C ASN A 45 5.44 -18.76 -4.65
N GLY A 46 4.63 -17.70 -4.69
CA GLY A 46 3.77 -17.37 -5.83
C GLY A 46 3.34 -15.91 -5.82
N PRO A 47 2.52 -15.46 -6.79
CA PRO A 47 2.15 -14.06 -6.94
C PRO A 47 1.41 -13.53 -5.69
N LEU A 48 2.06 -12.60 -5.00
CA LEU A 48 1.53 -11.88 -3.84
C LEU A 48 1.50 -10.40 -4.19
N GLN A 49 0.31 -9.80 -4.07
CA GLN A 49 0.12 -8.37 -4.29
C GLN A 49 -0.25 -7.73 -2.96
N LEU A 50 0.47 -6.67 -2.62
CA LEU A 50 0.19 -5.86 -1.44
C LEU A 50 -0.27 -4.48 -1.88
N ILE A 51 -1.53 -4.16 -1.57
CA ILE A 51 -2.09 -2.83 -1.82
C ILE A 51 -2.02 -2.05 -0.51
N VAL A 52 -1.25 -0.95 -0.51
CA VAL A 52 -1.12 -0.05 0.63
C VAL A 52 -1.55 1.35 0.22
N PRO A 53 -2.62 1.91 0.82
CA PRO A 53 -2.92 3.32 0.64
C PRO A 53 -1.89 4.16 1.43
N PRO A 54 -1.19 5.11 0.77
CA PRO A 54 -0.11 5.89 1.41
C PRO A 54 -0.61 6.78 2.55
N GLU A 55 -1.87 7.21 2.51
CA GLU A 55 -2.51 8.02 3.56
C GLU A 55 -2.68 7.22 4.88
N GLY A 56 -2.80 5.89 4.80
CA GLY A 56 -2.86 5.00 5.96
C GLY A 56 -4.07 5.15 6.88
N THR A 57 -4.93 6.15 6.66
CA THR A 57 -6.22 6.35 7.33
C THR A 57 -7.23 6.90 6.31
N ARG A 58 -8.53 6.90 6.64
CA ARG A 58 -9.58 7.54 5.83
C ARG A 58 -9.81 9.01 6.24
N SER A 59 -8.89 9.56 7.03
CA SER A 59 -8.98 10.90 7.61
C SER A 59 -7.82 11.73 7.06
N ASN A 60 -8.10 12.99 6.72
CA ASN A 60 -7.14 13.93 6.16
C ASN A 60 -5.79 13.86 6.89
N THR A 61 -4.78 13.41 6.17
CA THR A 61 -3.43 13.23 6.72
C THR A 61 -2.46 14.10 5.93
N ARG A 62 -1.84 15.05 6.64
CA ARG A 62 -0.89 16.02 6.09
C ARG A 62 0.40 15.42 5.53
N TYR A 63 0.69 14.15 5.84
CA TYR A 63 1.92 13.46 5.42
C TYR A 63 1.65 12.00 5.04
N TRP A 64 2.08 11.59 3.85
CA TRP A 64 2.02 10.19 3.46
C TRP A 64 2.90 9.32 4.35
N LYS A 65 2.35 8.19 4.81
CA LYS A 65 3.12 7.22 5.58
C LYS A 65 4.10 6.51 4.66
N THR A 66 5.36 6.47 5.05
CA THR A 66 6.47 5.87 4.29
C THR A 66 6.55 4.35 4.37
N GLY A 67 5.64 3.70 5.10
CA GLY A 67 5.69 2.25 5.32
C GLY A 67 5.63 1.42 4.03
N PHE A 68 4.87 1.85 3.02
CA PHE A 68 4.81 1.14 1.73
C PHE A 68 6.16 1.15 1.00
N TYR A 69 6.88 2.27 1.07
CA TYR A 69 8.19 2.46 0.46
C TYR A 69 9.22 1.52 1.08
N TYR A 70 9.29 1.48 2.41
CA TYR A 70 10.21 0.57 3.11
C TYR A 70 9.85 -0.91 2.92
N ILE A 71 8.57 -1.24 2.72
CA ILE A 71 8.17 -2.62 2.38
C ILE A 71 8.71 -3.00 1.01
N ALA A 72 8.53 -2.14 0.01
CA ALA A 72 9.00 -2.36 -1.36
C ALA A 72 10.53 -2.47 -1.41
N GLN A 73 11.23 -1.52 -0.79
CA GLN A 73 12.68 -1.51 -0.68
C GLN A 73 13.20 -2.75 0.07
N GLY A 74 12.60 -3.09 1.21
CA GLY A 74 13.02 -4.23 2.02
C GLY A 74 12.73 -5.60 1.38
N ALA A 75 11.76 -5.67 0.46
CA ALA A 75 11.46 -6.89 -0.29
C ALA A 75 12.13 -6.93 -1.67
N GLY A 76 12.75 -5.84 -2.12
CA GLY A 76 13.36 -5.72 -3.45
C GLY A 76 12.33 -5.82 -4.59
N VAL A 77 11.13 -5.26 -4.39
CA VAL A 77 10.04 -5.32 -5.36
C VAL A 77 9.63 -3.91 -5.81
N PRO A 78 9.21 -3.73 -7.07
CA PRO A 78 8.71 -2.44 -7.53
C PRO A 78 7.35 -2.08 -6.94
N ILE A 79 7.05 -0.78 -6.96
CA ILE A 79 5.76 -0.22 -6.55
C ILE A 79 4.91 0.03 -7.79
N VAL A 80 3.70 -0.51 -7.84
CA VAL A 80 2.74 -0.19 -8.90
C VAL A 80 1.79 0.89 -8.42
N MET A 81 1.81 2.06 -9.08
CA MET A 81 1.00 3.21 -8.68
C MET A 81 -0.44 3.08 -9.17
N ALA A 82 -1.33 2.51 -8.37
CA ALA A 82 -2.76 2.44 -8.70
C ALA A 82 -3.48 3.75 -8.35
N TYR A 83 -4.47 4.14 -9.16
CA TYR A 83 -5.22 5.38 -8.96
C TYR A 83 -6.73 5.22 -9.25
N LEU A 84 -7.53 6.08 -8.62
CA LEU A 84 -8.96 6.24 -8.87
C LEU A 84 -9.24 7.73 -9.09
N ASP A 85 -9.50 8.10 -10.34
CA ASP A 85 -9.88 9.45 -10.75
C ASP A 85 -11.41 9.54 -10.76
N TYR A 86 -11.97 10.21 -9.75
CA TYR A 86 -13.41 10.38 -9.58
C TYR A 86 -13.99 11.45 -10.51
N GLY A 87 -13.20 12.48 -10.88
CA GLY A 87 -13.61 13.49 -11.85
C GLY A 87 -13.90 12.86 -13.22
N LYS A 88 -13.06 11.91 -13.64
CA LYS A 88 -13.23 11.15 -14.90
C LYS A 88 -13.97 9.83 -14.74
N LYS A 89 -14.28 9.40 -13.51
CA LYS A 89 -14.87 8.09 -13.17
C LYS A 89 -14.07 6.91 -13.73
N ILE A 90 -12.74 7.01 -13.72
CA ILE A 90 -11.84 5.95 -14.18
C ILE A 90 -10.96 5.46 -13.04
N GLY A 91 -10.63 4.18 -13.06
CA GLY A 91 -9.61 3.58 -12.21
C GLY A 91 -8.57 2.89 -13.08
N GLY A 92 -7.33 2.87 -12.63
CA GLY A 92 -6.24 2.32 -13.41
C GLY A 92 -5.01 1.93 -12.60
N LEU A 93 -4.12 1.23 -13.28
CA LEU A 93 -2.76 1.00 -12.83
C LEU A 93 -1.85 1.96 -13.61
N GLY A 94 -1.10 2.76 -12.88
CA GLY A 94 -0.06 3.63 -13.39
C GLY A 94 1.26 2.89 -13.63
N PRO A 95 2.34 3.62 -13.85
CA PRO A 95 3.64 3.02 -14.13
C PRO A 95 4.18 2.27 -12.92
N VAL A 96 5.07 1.33 -13.23
CA VAL A 96 5.88 0.60 -12.26
C VAL A 96 7.02 1.53 -11.82
N PHE A 97 7.17 1.73 -10.52
CA PHE A 97 8.16 2.60 -9.91
C PHE A 97 9.19 1.75 -9.14
N GLU A 98 10.45 1.84 -9.55
CA GLU A 98 11.57 1.20 -8.87
C GLU A 98 12.14 2.16 -7.82
N THR A 99 12.26 1.73 -6.56
CA THR A 99 12.80 2.58 -5.49
C THR A 99 14.30 2.78 -5.68
N THR A 100 14.76 4.03 -5.70
CA THR A 100 16.17 4.40 -5.84
C THR A 100 16.94 4.32 -4.51
N GLY A 101 16.21 4.36 -3.40
CA GLY A 101 16.76 4.43 -2.05
C GLY A 101 16.78 5.83 -1.46
N ASP A 102 16.62 6.86 -2.28
CA ASP A 102 16.38 8.24 -1.84
C ASP A 102 14.87 8.46 -1.67
N ILE A 103 14.41 8.37 -0.41
CA ILE A 103 12.99 8.46 -0.11
C ILE A 103 12.39 9.84 -0.45
N ASP A 104 13.15 10.92 -0.30
CA ASP A 104 12.60 12.26 -0.51
C ASP A 104 12.41 12.50 -2.01
N ALA A 105 13.39 12.12 -2.82
CA ALA A 105 13.30 12.18 -4.29
C ALA A 105 12.22 11.23 -4.83
N ASP A 106 12.14 10.00 -4.32
CA ASP A 106 11.18 9.01 -4.77
C ASP A 106 9.75 9.42 -4.40
N MET A 107 9.54 9.91 -3.18
CA MET A 107 8.23 10.39 -2.74
C MET A 107 7.76 11.60 -3.55
N LEU A 108 8.67 12.51 -3.93
CA LEU A 108 8.35 13.63 -4.83
C LEU A 108 7.88 13.12 -6.20
N ALA A 109 8.59 12.15 -6.79
CA ALA A 109 8.23 11.57 -8.08
C ALA A 109 6.88 10.83 -8.03
N ILE A 110 6.62 10.08 -6.96
CA ILE A 110 5.34 9.39 -6.75
C ILE A 110 4.21 10.42 -6.57
N LYS A 111 4.40 11.44 -5.72
CA LYS A 111 3.39 12.52 -5.56
C LYS A 111 3.09 13.23 -6.87
N ALA A 112 4.11 13.53 -7.67
CA ALA A 112 3.94 14.18 -8.98
C ALA A 112 3.05 13.38 -9.94
N PHE A 113 3.10 12.04 -9.90
CA PHE A 113 2.18 11.18 -10.66
C PHE A 113 0.71 11.37 -10.22
N TYR A 114 0.47 11.51 -8.92
CA TYR A 114 -0.88 11.65 -8.37
C TYR A 114 -1.44 13.08 -8.41
N ALA A 115 -0.61 14.10 -8.64
CA ALA A 115 -1.04 15.50 -8.71
C ALA A 115 -2.16 15.77 -9.75
N GLY A 116 -2.20 14.98 -10.84
CA GLY A 116 -3.23 15.07 -11.87
C GLY A 116 -4.47 14.19 -11.64
N VAL A 117 -4.54 13.47 -10.52
CA VAL A 117 -5.63 12.53 -10.21
C VAL A 117 -6.58 13.18 -9.20
N GLU A 118 -7.85 13.33 -9.59
CA GLU A 118 -8.87 13.87 -8.69
C GLU A 118 -9.48 12.75 -7.83
N GLY A 119 -9.11 12.70 -6.55
CA GLY A 119 -9.73 11.80 -5.58
C GLY A 119 -11.17 12.19 -5.25
N LYS A 120 -11.94 11.26 -4.65
CA LYS A 120 -13.33 11.53 -4.22
C LYS A 120 -13.44 12.73 -3.25
N ASN A 121 -12.43 12.90 -2.40
CA ASN A 121 -12.28 14.02 -1.47
C ASN A 121 -10.99 14.77 -1.84
N ALA A 122 -11.02 15.51 -2.95
CA ALA A 122 -9.84 16.19 -3.50
C ALA A 122 -9.24 17.23 -2.53
N ASP A 123 -10.04 17.74 -1.60
CA ASP A 123 -9.67 18.69 -0.54
C ASP A 123 -8.76 18.09 0.56
N GLN A 124 -8.54 16.77 0.56
CA GLN A 124 -7.76 16.06 1.57
C GLN A 124 -6.40 15.55 1.06
N PHE A 125 -6.06 15.88 -0.19
CA PHE A 125 -4.76 15.55 -0.77
C PHE A 125 -3.88 16.79 -0.86
N ASP A 126 -2.70 16.73 -0.25
CA ASP A 126 -1.66 17.75 -0.35
C ASP A 126 -0.51 17.20 -1.21
N ALA A 127 -0.27 17.84 -2.36
CA ALA A 127 0.75 17.44 -3.33
C ALA A 127 2.11 18.10 -3.05
N ASP A 128 2.14 19.13 -2.18
CA ASP A 128 3.34 19.88 -1.82
C ASP A 128 4.24 19.13 -0.82
#